data_AF-A0A356ER05-F1
#
_entry.id   AF-A0A356ER05-F1
#
_cell.length_a   1.000
_cell.length_b   1.000
_cell.length_c   1.000
_cell.angle_alpha   90.00
_cell.angle_beta   90.00
_cell.angle_gamma   90.00
#
_symmetry.space_group_name_H-M   'P 1'
#
loop_
_entity.id
_entity.type
_entity.pdbx_description
1 polymer ?
#
loop_
_entity_poly.entity_id
_entity_poly.type
_entity_poly.pdbx_seq_one_letter_code
_entity_poly.pdbx_strand_id
1 'polypeptide(L)'
;MTMVFDPSGDFAQVADFQQEATLERPGTSDSWPLCRAVASPIRASEARSSAGAYTQDDVVWNLDAGELPATPQPGDVVVDSDLRCWVVLAARRGATGRWRCICRNLAIVQSLDQAIDVEVAVRSKDAAGAEVVSWQPWRTGVAARVQPIRSTVANIHQRLGQVSEWKVFVADQLDIDHTHRIKTSDGAVYRVVGVQKAQRIDALMEIDVIRAVEE
;
A
#
# COMPACT_ATOMS: atom_id res chain seq x y z
N MET A 1 -8.88 10.91 56.74
CA MET A 1 -9.09 9.78 55.82
C MET A 1 -8.13 9.99 54.67
N THR A 2 -7.06 9.21 54.60
CA THR A 2 -5.96 9.43 53.64
C THR A 2 -6.12 8.39 52.54
N MET A 3 -6.50 8.81 51.33
CA MET A 3 -6.47 7.91 50.18
C MET A 3 -5.01 7.70 49.78
N VAL A 4 -4.57 6.44 49.82
CA VAL A 4 -3.27 6.04 49.28
C VAL A 4 -3.46 5.83 47.79
N PHE A 5 -2.82 6.67 46.98
CA PHE A 5 -2.74 6.52 45.53
C PHE A 5 -1.74 5.41 45.21
N ASP A 6 -2.18 4.37 44.51
CA ASP A 6 -1.32 3.29 44.02
C ASP A 6 -1.36 3.32 42.48
N PRO A 7 -0.38 3.96 41.84
CA PRO A 7 -0.37 4.08 40.38
C PRO A 7 -0.32 2.72 39.67
N SER A 8 0.16 1.65 40.32
CA SER A 8 0.22 0.33 39.68
C SER A 8 -1.14 -0.35 39.61
N GLY A 9 -1.99 -0.16 40.63
CA GLY A 9 -3.37 -0.66 40.66
C GLY A 9 -4.37 0.30 40.00
N ASP A 10 -4.20 1.60 40.23
CA ASP A 10 -5.13 2.64 39.79
C ASP A 10 -5.10 2.86 38.27
N PHE A 11 -3.95 2.62 37.61
CA PHE A 11 -3.82 2.74 36.15
C PHE A 11 -3.93 1.42 35.39
N ALA A 12 -4.08 0.26 36.07
CA ALA A 12 -4.22 -1.02 35.39
C ALA A 12 -5.47 -1.10 34.48
N GLN A 13 -6.47 -0.24 34.72
CA GLN A 13 -7.69 -0.13 33.91
C GLN A 13 -7.67 1.01 32.89
N VAL A 14 -6.63 1.86 32.88
CA VAL A 14 -6.46 2.85 31.82
C VAL A 14 -5.86 2.12 30.63
N ALA A 15 -6.74 1.71 29.71
CA ALA A 15 -6.32 1.11 28.45
C ALA A 15 -5.47 2.14 27.70
N ASP A 16 -4.17 1.88 27.55
CA ASP A 16 -3.22 2.74 26.84
C ASP A 16 -3.50 2.84 25.32
N PHE A 17 -4.63 2.31 24.85
CA PHE A 17 -5.01 2.18 23.43
C PHE A 17 -3.86 1.58 22.59
N GLN A 18 -3.09 0.69 23.20
CA GLN A 18 -2.03 -0.05 22.54
C GLN A 18 -2.67 -1.07 21.58
N GLN A 19 -2.09 -1.15 20.40
CA GLN A 19 -2.51 -2.07 19.36
C GLN A 19 -1.28 -2.74 18.75
N GLU A 20 -1.50 -3.95 18.25
CA GLU A 20 -0.54 -4.66 17.43
C GLU A 20 -0.40 -3.95 16.08
N ALA A 21 0.83 -3.77 15.64
CA ALA A 21 1.16 -3.26 14.32
C ALA A 21 2.48 -3.87 13.86
N THR A 22 2.78 -3.72 12.58
CA THR A 22 4.08 -4.11 12.00
C THR A 22 4.69 -2.90 11.33
N LEU A 23 5.97 -2.62 11.59
CA LEU A 23 6.73 -1.65 10.80
C LEU A 23 7.54 -2.40 9.73
N GLU A 24 7.27 -2.09 8.48
CA GLU A 24 7.96 -2.66 7.33
C GLU A 24 8.80 -1.60 6.63
N ARG A 25 9.95 -2.01 6.11
CA ARG A 25 10.79 -1.14 5.26
C ARG A 25 10.70 -1.59 3.81
N PRO A 26 9.96 -0.85 2.95
CA PRO A 26 9.83 -1.20 1.54
C PRO A 26 11.17 -1.35 0.83
N GLY A 27 11.28 -2.35 -0.03
CA GLY A 27 12.51 -2.67 -0.76
C GLY A 27 13.54 -3.48 0.05
N THR A 28 13.21 -3.87 1.28
CA THR A 28 14.01 -4.78 2.11
C THR A 28 13.13 -5.91 2.63
N SER A 29 13.74 -6.91 3.26
CA SER A 29 13.03 -7.95 4.02
C SER A 29 12.84 -7.57 5.50
N ASP A 30 13.14 -6.32 5.88
CA ASP A 30 13.04 -5.87 7.26
C ASP A 30 11.57 -5.62 7.62
N SER A 31 11.10 -6.37 8.61
CA SER A 31 9.77 -6.27 9.18
C SER A 31 9.86 -6.47 10.69
N TRP A 32 9.27 -5.56 11.45
CA TRP A 32 9.34 -5.54 12.91
C TRP A 32 7.94 -5.53 13.54
N PRO A 33 7.56 -6.58 14.28
CA PRO A 33 6.31 -6.60 15.00
C PRO A 33 6.37 -5.63 16.19
N LEU A 34 5.28 -4.88 16.39
CA LEU A 34 5.12 -3.86 17.41
C LEU A 34 3.91 -4.23 18.26
N CYS A 35 4.14 -4.59 19.52
CA CYS A 35 3.07 -4.98 20.43
C CYS A 35 2.50 -3.80 21.19
N ARG A 36 3.23 -2.68 21.24
CA ARG A 36 2.89 -1.50 22.05
C ARG A 36 2.79 -0.25 21.20
N ALA A 37 2.25 -0.34 19.99
CA ALA A 37 2.03 0.81 19.12
C ALA A 37 0.74 1.54 19.52
N VAL A 38 0.72 2.88 19.47
CA VAL A 38 -0.48 3.67 19.79
C VAL A 38 -0.76 4.61 18.64
N ALA A 39 -1.89 4.44 17.95
CA ALA A 39 -2.36 5.39 16.96
C ALA A 39 -3.22 6.47 17.63
N SER A 40 -2.96 7.73 17.27
CA SER A 40 -3.87 8.81 17.63
C SER A 40 -5.17 8.67 16.83
N PRO A 41 -6.35 8.92 17.42
CA PRO A 41 -7.60 8.89 16.67
C PRO A 41 -7.52 9.87 15.50
N ILE A 42 -7.99 9.44 14.32
CA ILE A 42 -8.07 10.28 13.11
C ILE A 42 -8.96 11.46 13.45
N ARG A 43 -8.37 12.62 13.73
CA ARG A 43 -9.13 13.85 13.95
C ARG A 43 -9.43 14.43 12.59
N ALA A 44 -10.64 14.18 12.10
CA ALA A 44 -11.21 14.79 10.89
C ALA A 44 -11.40 16.33 10.99
N SER A 45 -10.75 17.00 11.94
CA SER A 45 -10.96 18.40 12.28
C SER A 45 -9.78 19.27 11.82
N GLU A 46 -10.04 20.04 10.77
CA GLU A 46 -9.32 21.23 10.28
C GLU A 46 -7.91 21.04 9.69
N ALA A 47 -7.90 20.85 8.37
CA ALA A 47 -6.78 21.20 7.48
C ALA A 47 -6.42 22.71 7.46
N ARG A 48 -6.84 23.51 8.44
CA ARG A 48 -6.85 24.98 8.33
C ARG A 48 -5.63 25.70 8.92
N SER A 49 -4.64 25.01 9.47
CA SER A 49 -3.49 25.72 10.08
C SER A 49 -2.10 25.14 9.83
N SER A 50 -1.90 24.26 8.84
CA SER A 50 -0.59 23.63 8.55
C SER A 50 0.10 24.10 7.27
N ALA A 51 -0.36 25.18 6.62
CA ALA A 51 0.18 25.66 5.33
C ALA A 51 0.27 24.57 4.24
N GLY A 52 -0.59 23.53 4.30
CA GLY A 52 -0.65 22.45 3.32
C GLY A 52 0.30 21.27 3.56
N ALA A 53 1.02 21.22 4.70
CA ALA A 53 1.95 20.13 4.98
C ALA A 53 1.26 18.80 5.36
N TYR A 54 0.05 18.86 5.91
CA TYR A 54 -0.69 17.70 6.43
C TYR A 54 -2.16 17.78 6.04
N THR A 55 -2.71 16.66 5.58
CA THR A 55 -4.12 16.52 5.16
C THR A 55 -4.95 15.89 6.27
N GLN A 56 -6.28 15.91 6.12
CA GLN A 56 -7.26 15.40 7.08
C GLN A 56 -7.12 13.89 7.39
N ASP A 57 -6.36 13.16 6.57
CA ASP A 57 -6.18 11.69 6.63
C ASP A 57 -4.86 11.23 7.27
N ASP A 58 -4.10 12.16 7.87
CA ASP A 58 -2.84 11.82 8.55
C ASP A 58 -3.07 11.28 9.96
N VAL A 59 -2.42 10.17 10.30
CA VAL A 59 -2.45 9.53 11.62
C VAL A 59 -1.09 9.65 12.29
N VAL A 60 -1.09 9.97 13.57
CA VAL A 60 0.13 9.96 14.38
C VAL A 60 0.26 8.64 15.11
N TRP A 61 1.26 7.86 14.75
CA TRP A 61 1.67 6.63 15.42
C TRP A 61 2.75 6.91 16.45
N ASN A 62 2.61 6.38 17.66
CA ASN A 62 3.63 6.40 18.70
C ASN A 62 4.19 4.99 18.88
N LEU A 63 5.42 4.77 18.43
CA LEU A 63 6.08 3.46 18.44
C LEU A 63 7.09 3.41 19.60
N ASP A 64 7.17 2.28 20.30
CA ASP A 64 8.18 2.09 21.35
C ASP A 64 9.57 1.89 20.72
N ALA A 65 10.54 2.70 21.15
CA ALA A 65 11.91 2.55 20.68
C ALA A 65 12.56 1.25 21.17
N GLY A 66 12.06 0.64 22.25
CA GLY A 66 12.54 -0.67 22.72
C GLY A 66 12.14 -1.84 21.82
N GLU A 67 11.11 -1.68 20.99
CA GLU A 67 10.62 -2.72 20.05
C GLU A 67 11.25 -2.59 18.66
N LEU A 68 11.93 -1.46 18.40
CA LEU A 68 12.46 -1.12 17.10
C LEU A 68 13.98 -1.31 17.07
N PRO A 69 14.50 -2.27 16.30
CA PRO A 69 15.95 -2.46 16.17
C PRO A 69 16.60 -1.36 15.33
N ALA A 70 15.80 -0.60 14.56
CA ALA A 70 16.26 0.52 13.75
C ALA A 70 15.34 1.74 13.92
N THR A 71 15.88 2.93 13.60
CA THR A 71 15.08 4.16 13.58
C THR A 71 14.07 4.13 12.43
N PRO A 72 12.78 4.44 12.68
CA PRO A 72 11.79 4.62 11.62
C PRO A 72 12.19 5.77 10.69
N GLN A 73 12.02 5.56 9.39
CA GLN A 73 12.38 6.50 8.34
C GLN A 73 11.14 6.89 7.53
N PRO A 74 11.11 8.11 6.95
CA PRO A 74 10.13 8.44 5.93
C PRO A 74 10.17 7.40 4.80
N GLY A 75 9.01 6.88 4.43
CA GLY A 75 8.85 5.79 3.46
C GLY A 75 8.68 4.40 4.08
N ASP A 76 9.00 4.20 5.37
CA ASP A 76 8.60 2.97 6.08
C ASP A 76 7.07 2.87 6.15
N VAL A 77 6.52 1.66 6.30
CA VAL A 77 5.08 1.39 6.30
C VAL A 77 4.68 0.78 7.63
N VAL A 78 3.70 1.39 8.31
CA VAL A 78 3.05 0.80 9.48
C VAL A 78 1.80 0.04 9.01
N VAL A 79 1.75 -1.26 9.23
CA VAL A 79 0.59 -2.11 8.97
C VAL A 79 -0.14 -2.35 10.29
N ASP A 80 -1.41 -1.95 10.38
CA ASP A 80 -2.22 -2.18 11.59
C ASP A 80 -2.89 -3.57 11.61
N SER A 81 -3.58 -3.88 12.71
CA SER A 81 -4.31 -5.15 12.88
C SER A 81 -5.44 -5.36 11.86
N ASP A 82 -5.97 -4.28 11.27
CA ASP A 82 -6.96 -4.32 10.19
C ASP A 82 -6.30 -4.46 8.80
N LEU A 83 -4.99 -4.72 8.74
CA LEU A 83 -4.18 -4.78 7.54
C LEU A 83 -4.16 -3.47 6.73
N ARG A 84 -4.41 -2.32 7.36
CA ARG A 84 -4.28 -1.04 6.68
C ARG A 84 -2.83 -0.59 6.69
N CYS A 85 -2.37 -0.14 5.53
CA CYS A 85 -1.01 0.36 5.33
C CYS A 85 -0.95 1.89 5.52
N TRP A 86 -0.08 2.33 6.42
CA TRP A 86 0.16 3.72 6.76
C TRP A 86 1.61 4.09 6.46
N VAL A 87 1.86 4.87 5.41
CA VAL A 87 3.22 5.28 5.03
C VAL A 87 3.70 6.38 5.97
N VAL A 88 4.87 6.17 6.59
CA VAL A 88 5.55 7.15 7.44
C VAL A 88 6.01 8.32 6.56
N LEU A 89 5.48 9.51 6.80
CA LEU A 89 5.90 10.75 6.13
C LEU A 89 7.01 11.46 6.91
N ALA A 90 6.99 11.35 8.23
CA ALA A 90 7.99 11.93 9.11
C ALA A 90 8.07 11.14 10.41
N ALA A 91 9.28 10.96 10.95
CA ALA A 91 9.52 10.34 12.24
C ALA A 91 10.35 11.26 13.13
N ARG A 92 9.92 11.45 14.37
CA ARG A 92 10.65 12.22 15.39
C ARG A 92 10.67 11.48 16.71
N ARG A 93 11.83 11.43 17.36
CA ARG A 93 11.93 10.91 18.72
C ARG A 93 11.40 11.93 19.74
N GLY A 94 10.46 11.49 20.57
CA GLY A 94 9.91 12.28 21.67
C GLY A 94 10.78 12.24 22.92
N ALA A 95 10.48 13.12 23.89
CA ALA A 95 11.19 13.18 25.17
C ALA A 95 11.01 11.90 26.01
N THR A 96 9.92 11.18 25.83
CA THR A 96 9.63 9.88 26.47
C THR A 96 10.41 8.72 25.86
N GLY A 97 11.28 8.98 24.87
CA GLY A 97 12.06 7.96 24.17
C GLY A 97 11.32 7.27 23.01
N ARG A 98 9.99 7.40 22.94
CA ARG A 98 9.13 6.85 21.87
C ARG A 98 9.29 7.61 20.55
N TRP A 99 9.07 6.92 19.44
CA TRP A 99 9.02 7.51 18.12
C TRP A 99 7.62 7.99 17.80
N ARG A 100 7.50 9.26 17.44
CA ARG A 100 6.28 9.86 16.91
C ARG A 100 6.39 9.90 15.39
N CYS A 101 5.63 9.04 14.72
CA CYS A 101 5.56 8.93 13.27
C CYS A 101 4.27 9.59 12.77
N ILE A 102 4.38 10.52 11.83
CA ILE A 102 3.24 11.05 11.08
C ILE A 102 3.10 10.15 9.87
N CYS A 103 1.97 9.46 9.75
CA CYS A 103 1.72 8.48 8.70
C CYS A 103 0.47 8.83 7.91
N ARG A 104 0.38 8.34 6.68
CA ARG A 104 -0.76 8.55 5.78
C ARG A 104 -1.17 7.23 5.14
N ASN A 105 -2.48 6.97 5.11
CA ASN A 105 -3.02 5.87 4.32
C ASN A 105 -3.16 6.34 2.86
N LEU A 106 -2.21 5.96 2.01
CA LEU A 106 -2.21 6.37 0.61
C LEU A 106 -3.37 5.77 -0.19
N ALA A 107 -3.91 4.62 0.23
CA ALA A 107 -5.05 4.00 -0.45
C ALA A 107 -6.32 4.84 -0.32
N ILE A 108 -6.56 5.43 0.86
CA ILE A 108 -7.68 6.34 1.10
C ILE A 108 -7.47 7.65 0.33
N VAL A 109 -6.29 8.25 0.46
CA VAL A 109 -5.98 9.56 -0.15
C VAL A 109 -6.05 9.52 -1.68
N GLN A 110 -5.65 8.41 -2.29
CA GLN A 110 -5.65 8.27 -3.76
C GLN A 110 -6.92 7.59 -4.32
N SER A 111 -7.91 7.32 -3.46
CA SER A 111 -9.17 6.67 -3.85
C SER A 111 -8.95 5.33 -4.57
N LEU A 112 -8.20 4.43 -3.94
CA LEU A 112 -8.04 3.05 -4.42
C LEU A 112 -9.29 2.23 -4.03
N ASP A 113 -10.38 2.47 -4.75
CA ASP A 113 -11.71 1.92 -4.48
C ASP A 113 -11.96 0.56 -5.15
N GLN A 114 -11.05 0.12 -6.02
CA GLN A 114 -11.16 -1.15 -6.75
C GLN A 114 -10.21 -2.19 -6.17
N ALA A 115 -10.63 -3.45 -6.25
CA ALA A 115 -9.77 -4.59 -5.99
C ALA A 115 -9.37 -5.24 -7.32
N ILE A 116 -8.08 -5.51 -7.49
CA ILE A 116 -7.53 -6.22 -8.65
C ILE A 116 -6.85 -7.52 -8.20
N ASP A 117 -6.84 -8.49 -9.11
CA ASP A 117 -6.01 -9.67 -9.02
C ASP A 117 -4.83 -9.52 -9.98
N VAL A 118 -3.65 -9.90 -9.51
CA VAL A 118 -2.42 -9.97 -10.29
C VAL A 118 -2.13 -11.44 -10.55
N GLU A 119 -2.07 -11.81 -11.82
CA GLU A 119 -1.81 -13.17 -12.28
C GLU A 119 -0.44 -13.24 -12.95
N VAL A 120 0.24 -14.37 -12.83
CA VAL A 120 1.53 -14.65 -13.44
C VAL A 120 1.41 -15.72 -14.53
N ALA A 121 2.14 -15.55 -15.62
CA ALA A 121 2.19 -16.49 -16.73
C ALA A 121 3.03 -17.73 -16.36
N VAL A 122 2.41 -18.89 -16.35
CA VAL A 122 3.05 -20.20 -16.23
C VAL A 122 3.08 -20.86 -17.61
N ARG A 123 4.29 -20.97 -18.16
CA ARG A 123 4.56 -21.55 -19.48
C ARG A 123 4.84 -23.04 -19.34
N SER A 124 4.10 -23.85 -20.09
CA SER A 124 4.33 -25.29 -20.21
C SER A 124 4.42 -25.69 -21.68
N LYS A 125 4.88 -26.91 -21.95
CA LYS A 125 4.81 -27.49 -23.29
C LYS A 125 3.72 -28.56 -23.30
N ASP A 126 2.89 -28.56 -24.33
CA ASP A 126 1.92 -29.64 -24.55
C ASP A 126 2.59 -30.92 -25.07
N ALA A 127 1.79 -31.96 -25.33
CA ALA A 127 2.27 -33.23 -25.85
C ALA A 127 2.89 -33.11 -27.27
N ALA A 128 2.56 -32.06 -28.02
CA ALA A 128 3.13 -31.75 -29.32
C ALA A 128 4.39 -30.85 -29.23
N GLY A 129 4.77 -30.42 -28.02
CA GLY A 129 5.90 -29.53 -27.77
C GLY A 129 5.60 -28.05 -27.98
N ALA A 130 4.35 -27.68 -28.26
CA ALA A 130 3.92 -26.28 -28.40
C ALA A 130 3.86 -25.61 -27.02
N GLU A 131 4.25 -24.34 -26.96
CA GLU A 131 4.19 -23.56 -25.71
C GLU A 131 2.74 -23.17 -25.40
N VAL A 132 2.30 -23.53 -24.20
CA VAL A 132 0.98 -23.18 -23.65
C VAL A 132 1.22 -22.24 -22.47
N VAL A 133 0.58 -21.08 -22.50
CA VAL A 133 0.60 -20.11 -21.40
C VAL A 133 -0.67 -20.27 -20.58
N SER A 134 -0.51 -20.69 -19.33
CA SER A 134 -1.57 -20.67 -18.33
C SER A 134 -1.34 -19.51 -17.36
N TRP A 135 -2.40 -18.97 -16.78
CA TRP A 135 -2.32 -17.84 -15.86
C TRP A 135 -2.76 -18.30 -14.48
N GLN A 136 -1.95 -17.98 -13.48
CA GLN A 136 -2.20 -18.36 -12.09
C GLN A 136 -2.25 -17.11 -11.20
N PRO A 137 -3.17 -17.06 -10.21
CA PRO A 137 -3.17 -15.96 -9.24
C PRO A 137 -1.84 -15.88 -8.50
N TRP A 138 -1.24 -14.70 -8.48
CA TRP A 138 -0.01 -14.40 -7.74
C TRP A 138 -0.29 -13.52 -6.52
N ARG A 139 -1.17 -12.52 -6.70
CA ARG A 139 -1.77 -11.69 -5.65
C ARG A 139 -3.23 -11.45 -5.96
N THR A 140 -4.07 -11.39 -4.94
CA THR A 140 -5.52 -11.21 -5.11
C THR A 140 -6.03 -10.13 -4.18
N GLY A 141 -7.05 -9.38 -4.62
CA GLY A 141 -7.67 -8.36 -3.77
C GLY A 141 -6.78 -7.14 -3.52
N VAL A 142 -5.83 -6.84 -4.41
CA VAL A 142 -4.94 -5.69 -4.27
C VAL A 142 -5.74 -4.41 -4.48
N ALA A 143 -5.68 -3.49 -3.52
CA ALA A 143 -6.33 -2.19 -3.63
C ALA A 143 -5.67 -1.36 -4.75
N ALA A 144 -6.47 -0.96 -5.72
CA ALA A 144 -6.00 -0.30 -6.92
C ALA A 144 -7.00 0.73 -7.46
N ARG A 145 -6.52 1.56 -8.37
CA ARG A 145 -7.32 2.46 -9.18
C ARG A 145 -6.88 2.37 -10.63
N VAL A 146 -7.79 1.96 -11.49
CA VAL A 146 -7.55 1.81 -12.93
C VAL A 146 -8.02 3.07 -13.66
N GLN A 147 -7.12 3.75 -14.38
CA GLN A 147 -7.42 4.98 -15.09
C GLN A 147 -7.03 4.89 -16.57
N PRO A 148 -7.91 5.29 -17.51
CA PRO A 148 -7.54 5.40 -18.91
C PRO A 148 -6.63 6.61 -19.10
N ILE A 149 -5.52 6.44 -19.84
CA ILE A 149 -4.60 7.54 -20.19
C ILE A 149 -4.97 8.09 -21.56
N ARG A 150 -5.03 7.19 -22.54
CA ARG A 150 -5.21 7.56 -23.94
C ARG A 150 -5.67 6.35 -24.76
N SER A 151 -6.57 6.56 -25.70
CA SER A 151 -6.89 5.60 -26.75
C SER A 151 -6.26 6.05 -28.06
N THR A 152 -5.38 5.23 -28.62
CA THR A 152 -4.79 5.48 -29.95
C THR A 152 -5.25 4.41 -30.92
N VAL A 153 -5.72 4.81 -32.10
CA VAL A 153 -5.99 3.88 -33.19
C VAL A 153 -4.65 3.56 -33.86
N ALA A 154 -4.21 2.32 -33.76
CA ALA A 154 -2.97 1.83 -34.34
C ALA A 154 -3.27 0.76 -35.39
N ASN A 155 -2.38 0.59 -36.37
CA ASN A 155 -2.51 -0.46 -37.36
C ASN A 155 -1.94 -1.76 -36.77
N ILE A 156 -2.81 -2.66 -36.32
CA ILE A 156 -2.47 -3.96 -35.75
C ILE A 156 -2.76 -5.02 -36.80
N HIS A 157 -1.74 -5.71 -37.30
CA HIS A 157 -1.87 -6.79 -38.29
C HIS A 157 -2.73 -6.42 -39.51
N GLN A 158 -2.47 -5.25 -40.12
CA GLN A 158 -3.20 -4.72 -41.28
C GLN A 158 -4.67 -4.36 -41.02
N ARG A 159 -5.12 -4.34 -39.76
CA ARG A 159 -6.40 -3.77 -39.33
C ARG A 159 -6.17 -2.56 -38.43
N LEU A 160 -7.02 -1.55 -38.58
CA LEU A 160 -7.11 -0.47 -37.59
C LEU A 160 -7.67 -1.05 -36.29
N GLY A 161 -6.82 -1.16 -35.27
CA GLY A 161 -7.17 -1.58 -33.93
C GLY A 161 -7.03 -0.43 -32.95
N GLN A 162 -7.94 -0.34 -31.97
CA GLN A 162 -7.83 0.64 -30.91
C GLN A 162 -6.99 0.06 -29.77
N VAL A 163 -5.77 0.58 -29.58
CA VAL A 163 -4.98 0.30 -28.39
C VAL A 163 -5.34 1.36 -27.36
N SER A 164 -5.97 0.92 -26.27
CA SER A 164 -6.24 1.79 -25.13
C SER A 164 -5.14 1.58 -24.10
N GLU A 165 -4.40 2.65 -23.81
CA GLU A 165 -3.38 2.72 -22.77
C GLU A 165 -4.04 3.11 -21.45
N TRP A 166 -3.74 2.33 -20.41
CA TRP A 166 -4.28 2.50 -19.07
C TRP A 166 -3.13 2.58 -18.07
N LYS A 167 -3.36 3.28 -16.98
CA LYS A 167 -2.50 3.33 -15.80
C LYS A 167 -3.24 2.67 -14.64
N VAL A 168 -2.57 1.77 -13.94
CA VAL A 168 -3.07 1.19 -12.70
C VAL A 168 -2.20 1.71 -11.56
N PHE A 169 -2.83 2.36 -10.60
CA PHE A 169 -2.19 2.79 -9.36
C PHE A 169 -2.47 1.75 -8.30
N VAL A 170 -1.44 1.26 -7.61
CA VAL A 170 -1.58 0.24 -6.55
C VAL A 170 -0.99 0.74 -5.24
N ALA A 171 -1.61 0.34 -4.13
CA ALA A 171 -1.13 0.67 -2.78
C ALA A 171 0.21 0.01 -2.47
N ASP A 172 0.34 -1.25 -2.89
CA ASP A 172 1.44 -2.11 -2.51
C ASP A 172 2.62 -1.96 -3.48
N GLN A 173 3.84 -2.10 -2.96
CA GLN A 173 5.02 -2.27 -3.81
C GLN A 173 5.06 -3.72 -4.30
N LEU A 174 4.65 -3.94 -5.54
CA LEU A 174 4.64 -5.25 -6.17
C LEU A 174 5.89 -5.45 -7.03
N ASP A 175 6.48 -6.64 -6.96
CA ASP A 175 7.54 -7.04 -7.89
C ASP A 175 6.92 -7.67 -9.14
N ILE A 176 6.47 -6.81 -10.05
CA ILE A 176 5.73 -7.18 -11.26
C ILE A 176 6.46 -6.74 -12.52
N ASP A 177 6.25 -7.48 -13.59
CA ASP A 177 6.85 -7.26 -14.90
C ASP A 177 5.90 -7.72 -16.03
N HIS A 178 6.42 -7.81 -17.25
CA HIS A 178 5.67 -8.24 -18.44
C HIS A 178 5.19 -9.71 -18.40
N THR A 179 5.64 -10.53 -17.45
CA THR A 179 5.14 -11.89 -17.24
C THR A 179 3.84 -11.90 -16.43
N HIS A 180 3.44 -10.74 -15.91
CA HIS A 180 2.23 -10.57 -15.13
C HIS A 180 1.10 -9.92 -15.96
N ARG A 181 -0.13 -10.16 -15.53
CA ARG A 181 -1.32 -9.45 -16.00
C ARG A 181 -2.21 -9.10 -14.83
N ILE A 182 -3.05 -8.09 -15.03
CA ILE A 182 -4.00 -7.60 -14.05
C ILE A 182 -5.41 -8.00 -14.49
N LYS A 183 -6.19 -8.52 -13.55
CA LYS A 183 -7.60 -8.85 -13.73
C LYS A 183 -8.43 -8.04 -12.74
N THR A 184 -9.37 -7.26 -13.24
CA THR A 184 -10.31 -6.50 -12.40
C THR A 184 -11.50 -7.37 -12.00
N SER A 185 -12.22 -6.95 -10.95
CA SER A 185 -13.42 -7.64 -10.45
C SER A 185 -14.57 -7.72 -11.47
N ASP A 186 -14.61 -6.81 -12.45
CA ASP A 186 -15.54 -6.85 -13.58
C ASP A 186 -15.13 -7.84 -14.70
N GLY A 187 -14.01 -8.54 -14.53
CA GLY A 187 -13.46 -9.52 -15.47
C GLY A 187 -12.55 -8.93 -16.55
N ALA A 188 -12.35 -7.61 -16.61
CA ALA A 188 -11.44 -7.05 -17.60
C ALA A 188 -9.99 -7.45 -17.33
N VAL A 189 -9.26 -7.78 -18.39
CA VAL A 189 -7.87 -8.23 -18.32
C VAL A 189 -6.95 -7.19 -18.97
N TYR A 190 -5.87 -6.87 -18.27
CA TYR A 190 -4.86 -5.91 -18.69
C TYR A 190 -3.48 -6.56 -18.68
N ARG A 191 -2.74 -6.42 -19.78
CA ARG A 191 -1.36 -6.88 -19.88
C ARG A 191 -0.41 -5.79 -19.39
N VAL A 192 0.53 -6.14 -18.53
CA VAL A 192 1.58 -5.22 -18.06
C VAL A 192 2.54 -4.91 -19.20
N VAL A 193 2.80 -3.61 -19.42
CA VAL A 193 3.71 -3.11 -20.46
C VAL A 193 4.86 -2.33 -19.84
N GLY A 194 4.61 -1.64 -18.74
CA GLY A 194 5.61 -0.88 -18.00
C GLY A 194 5.28 -0.82 -16.52
N VAL A 195 6.30 -0.61 -15.71
CA VAL A 195 6.18 -0.47 -14.27
C VAL A 195 7.05 0.69 -13.82
N GLN A 196 6.46 1.60 -13.05
CA GLN A 196 7.15 2.72 -12.43
C GLN A 196 6.98 2.61 -10.92
N LYS A 197 8.10 2.32 -10.24
CA LYS A 197 8.13 2.32 -8.77
C LYS A 197 7.90 3.74 -8.25
N ALA A 198 7.31 3.84 -7.07
CA ALA A 198 7.10 5.11 -6.40
C ALA A 198 8.44 5.82 -6.20
N GLN A 199 8.66 6.96 -6.86
CA GLN A 199 9.90 7.74 -6.73
C GLN A 199 9.89 8.66 -5.51
N ARG A 200 8.73 8.86 -4.89
CA ARG A 200 8.54 9.68 -3.69
C ARG A 200 7.78 8.88 -2.65
N ILE A 201 8.01 9.19 -1.38
CA ILE A 201 7.35 8.55 -0.22
C ILE A 201 5.83 8.75 -0.19
N ASP A 202 5.31 9.73 -0.93
CA ASP A 202 3.89 10.04 -1.05
C ASP A 202 3.29 9.62 -2.41
N ALA A 203 4.06 8.95 -3.26
CA ALA A 203 3.61 8.45 -4.56
C ALA A 203 3.21 6.98 -4.47
N LEU A 204 2.24 6.59 -5.29
CA LEU A 204 1.89 5.18 -5.51
C LEU A 204 2.78 4.56 -6.58
N MET A 205 2.83 3.24 -6.58
CA MET A 205 3.38 2.51 -7.72
C MET A 205 2.42 2.62 -8.91
N GLU A 206 2.96 2.92 -10.08
CA GLU A 206 2.20 3.01 -11.33
C GLU A 206 2.56 1.84 -12.25
N ILE A 207 1.53 1.25 -12.85
CA ILE A 207 1.66 0.14 -13.78
C ILE A 207 1.03 0.59 -15.09
N ASP A 208 1.84 0.69 -16.13
CA ASP A 208 1.39 0.98 -17.48
C ASP A 208 0.88 -0.32 -18.09
N VAL A 209 -0.39 -0.36 -18.47
CA VAL A 209 -1.05 -1.56 -18.97
C VAL A 209 -1.84 -1.29 -20.25
N ILE A 210 -2.03 -2.35 -21.04
CA ILE A 210 -2.94 -2.34 -22.18
C ILE A 210 -4.07 -3.33 -21.94
N ARG A 211 -5.29 -2.95 -22.29
CA ARG A 211 -6.44 -3.86 -22.17
C ARG A 211 -6.30 -4.97 -23.21
N ALA A 212 -6.37 -6.22 -22.78
CA ALA A 212 -6.44 -7.35 -23.69
C ALA A 212 -7.80 -7.34 -24.39
N VAL A 213 -7.79 -7.50 -25.71
CA VAL A 213 -9.01 -7.81 -26.46
C VAL A 213 -9.20 -9.31 -26.30
N GLU A 214 -10.34 -9.75 -25.78
CA GLU A 214 -10.67 -11.18 -25.77
C GLU A 214 -10.62 -11.68 -27.22
N GLU A 215 -9.80 -12.72 -27.47
CA GLU A 215 -9.79 -13.47 -28.74
C GLU A 215 -10.96 -14.45 -28.80
#